data_AF-A0A3C1DAZ9-F1
#
_entry.id   AF-A0A3C1DAZ9-F1
#
_cell.length_a   1.000
_cell.length_b   1.000
_cell.length_c   1.000
_cell.angle_alpha   90.00
_cell.angle_beta   90.00
_cell.angle_gamma   90.00
#
_symmetry.space_group_name_H-M   'P 1'
#
loop_
_entity.id
_entity.type
_entity.pdbx_description
1 polymer ?
#
loop_
_entity_poly.entity_id
_entity_poly.type
_entity_poly.pdbx_seq_one_letter_code
_entity_poly.pdbx_strand_id
1 'polypeptide(L)'
;MFPAALFHRALRWLGGHWNRHRPRVPPAELRPARPSGITCWIPGKRMQGSGGYPARFARYHLRMGMWRDRARKAGAFAAEAVAETLWPTRCALCDIPGAVLCSACRSQLPYLDWWRACPRCGSAYGFVQCTACNPLALARIERDELPYAACTSSTVFTDETGRIARVFKDQGERRLAGVMADCMARAIAPDWPIDAIAFVPATVRAVRHRGFDHAELLAKELSQHLGTPCMPLLDRPKTRDQRKLGSAERIANLRESFRMAPGKSADGLRLLLVDDVYTTGATLCAAADALLSASAAEVRCVTFARV
;
A
#
# COMPACT_ATOMS: atom_id res chain seq x y z
N MET A 1 34.23 16.28 -33.58
CA MET A 1 35.58 16.16 -32.99
C MET A 1 35.78 17.36 -32.07
N PHE A 2 35.54 17.17 -30.77
CA PHE A 2 35.80 18.11 -29.68
C PHE A 2 36.20 17.26 -28.45
N PRO A 3 37.20 17.65 -27.64
CA PRO A 3 38.14 16.68 -27.06
C PRO A 3 37.77 16.23 -25.63
N ALA A 4 38.00 14.94 -25.39
CA ALA A 4 37.75 14.18 -24.17
C ALA A 4 38.80 14.40 -23.04
N ALA A 5 39.13 15.64 -22.70
CA ALA A 5 40.26 15.95 -21.80
C ALA A 5 39.90 16.61 -20.45
N LEU A 6 38.65 16.52 -19.98
CA LEU A 6 38.25 17.08 -18.67
C LEU A 6 37.62 16.06 -17.69
N PHE A 7 37.56 14.78 -18.04
CA PHE A 7 36.92 13.76 -17.19
C PHE A 7 37.88 13.06 -16.21
N HIS A 8 39.20 13.19 -16.39
CA HIS A 8 40.18 12.40 -15.62
C HIS A 8 40.76 13.09 -14.36
N ARG A 9 40.33 14.30 -14.02
CA ARG A 9 40.83 15.03 -12.82
C ARG A 9 39.86 15.09 -11.63
N ALA A 10 38.62 14.60 -11.75
CA ALA A 10 37.65 14.58 -10.65
C ALA A 10 37.65 13.26 -9.83
N LEU A 11 38.23 12.17 -10.35
CA LEU A 11 38.17 10.84 -9.74
C LEU A 11 39.30 10.52 -8.73
N ARG A 12 40.15 11.50 -8.38
CA ARG A 12 41.21 11.31 -7.35
C ARG A 12 40.92 11.97 -6.01
N TRP A 13 39.74 12.58 -5.81
CA TRP A 13 39.41 13.29 -4.56
C TRP A 13 38.31 12.63 -3.71
N LEU A 14 37.72 11.52 -4.15
CA LEU A 14 36.69 10.77 -3.39
C LEU A 14 37.18 9.40 -2.89
N GLY A 15 38.50 9.18 -2.83
CA GLY A 15 39.14 7.89 -2.53
C GLY A 15 39.89 7.84 -1.20
N GLY A 16 39.50 8.61 -0.18
CA GLY A 16 40.21 8.62 1.10
C GLY A 16 39.28 8.93 2.27
N HIS A 17 39.35 8.09 3.30
CA HIS A 17 38.77 8.28 4.63
C HIS A 17 37.30 7.89 4.86
N TRP A 18 36.94 6.63 4.60
CA TRP A 18 35.83 5.99 5.31
C TRP A 18 36.16 4.52 5.65
N ASN A 19 37.21 4.31 6.45
CA ASN A 19 37.32 3.05 7.20
C ASN A 19 38.30 3.18 8.37
N ARG A 20 37.79 3.50 9.56
CA ARG A 20 38.39 3.18 10.86
C ARG A 20 37.35 3.50 11.93
N HIS A 21 37.18 2.57 12.88
CA HIS A 21 36.21 2.57 13.99
C HIS A 21 34.85 1.92 13.73
N ARG A 22 34.85 0.63 13.39
CA ARG A 22 33.83 -0.31 13.92
C ARG A 22 34.49 -1.20 14.98
N PRO A 23 33.95 -1.30 16.20
CA PRO A 23 34.40 -2.30 17.18
C PRO A 23 34.16 -3.72 16.63
N ARG A 24 35.21 -4.55 16.61
CA ARG A 24 35.12 -5.98 16.29
C ARG A 24 34.47 -6.70 17.48
N VAL A 25 33.22 -7.12 17.32
CA VAL A 25 32.58 -8.08 18.25
C VAL A 25 32.98 -9.49 17.79
N PRO A 26 33.63 -10.32 18.64
CA PRO A 26 33.95 -11.69 18.27
C PRO A 26 32.66 -12.55 18.19
N PRO A 27 32.60 -13.55 17.30
CA PRO A 27 31.41 -14.40 17.16
C PRO A 27 31.24 -15.24 18.44
N ALA A 28 30.10 -15.06 19.11
CA ALA A 28 29.71 -15.88 20.25
C ALA A 28 29.40 -17.31 19.78
N GLU A 29 30.15 -18.29 20.29
CA GLU A 29 29.86 -19.71 20.15
C GLU A 29 28.52 -20.05 20.81
N LEU A 30 27.47 -20.17 20.00
CA LEU A 30 26.19 -20.72 20.44
C LEU A 30 26.31 -22.24 20.56
N ARG A 31 26.68 -22.73 21.75
CA ARG A 31 26.44 -24.13 22.13
C ARG A 31 24.94 -24.33 22.39
N PRO A 32 24.29 -25.38 21.84
CA PRO A 32 22.88 -25.62 22.10
C PRO A 32 22.66 -26.03 23.56
N ALA A 33 21.86 -25.25 24.28
CA ALA A 33 21.40 -25.56 25.62
C ALA A 33 20.52 -26.83 25.60
N ARG A 34 20.78 -27.75 26.54
CA ARG A 34 19.92 -28.91 26.81
C ARG A 34 18.57 -28.42 27.34
N PRO A 35 17.43 -28.98 26.90
CA PRO A 35 16.13 -28.59 27.46
C PRO A 35 15.98 -29.17 28.87
N SER A 36 16.11 -28.31 29.89
CA SER A 36 15.59 -28.57 31.23
C SER A 36 14.07 -28.46 31.20
N GLY A 37 13.40 -29.42 31.83
CA GLY A 37 11.95 -29.56 31.80
C GLY A 37 11.22 -28.33 32.32
N ILE A 38 10.25 -27.86 31.54
CA ILE A 38 9.27 -26.86 31.95
C ILE A 38 8.21 -27.58 32.80
N THR A 39 8.30 -27.44 34.12
CA THR A 39 7.20 -27.77 35.03
C THR A 39 6.19 -26.62 35.03
N CYS A 40 5.04 -26.85 34.41
CA CYS A 40 3.87 -25.99 34.50
C CYS A 40 3.20 -26.21 35.87
N TRP A 41 3.13 -25.17 36.71
CA TRP A 41 2.39 -25.18 37.97
C TRP A 41 1.01 -24.55 37.73
N ILE A 42 -0.05 -25.36 37.77
CA ILE A 42 -1.45 -24.88 37.80
C ILE A 42 -2.04 -25.34 39.15
N PRO A 43 -2.50 -24.43 40.03
CA PRO A 43 -3.11 -24.82 41.28
C PRO A 43 -4.56 -25.30 41.06
N GLY A 44 -4.90 -26.43 41.66
CA GLY A 44 -6.28 -26.82 41.95
C GLY A 44 -7.00 -27.62 40.88
N LYS A 45 -6.69 -28.92 40.77
CA LYS A 45 -7.69 -30.01 40.69
C LYS A 45 -7.00 -31.37 40.80
N ARG A 46 -7.28 -32.05 41.90
CA ARG A 46 -6.92 -33.45 42.12
C ARG A 46 -7.86 -34.29 41.25
N MET A 47 -7.37 -34.85 40.14
CA MET A 47 -8.03 -35.93 39.42
C MET A 47 -7.16 -37.18 39.50
N GLN A 48 -7.59 -38.13 40.31
CA GLN A 48 -7.19 -39.53 40.19
C GLN A 48 -7.84 -40.09 38.92
N GLY A 49 -7.01 -40.62 38.02
CA GLY A 49 -7.45 -41.19 36.76
C GLY A 49 -6.28 -41.90 36.11
N SER A 50 -6.10 -43.16 36.47
CA SER A 50 -5.22 -44.13 35.83
C SER A 50 -5.56 -44.26 34.34
N GLY A 51 -4.61 -43.92 33.47
CA GLY A 51 -4.76 -44.08 32.03
C GLY A 51 -3.54 -43.55 31.28
N GLY A 52 -2.51 -44.39 31.17
CA GLY A 52 -1.32 -44.08 30.37
C GLY A 52 -1.68 -43.91 28.89
N TYR A 53 -1.62 -42.67 28.40
CA TYR A 53 -1.63 -42.39 26.97
C TYR A 53 -0.19 -42.45 26.44
N PRO A 54 0.14 -43.34 25.49
CA PRO A 54 1.50 -43.42 24.96
C PRO A 54 1.77 -42.22 24.04
N ALA A 55 2.84 -41.50 24.32
CA ALA A 55 3.38 -40.35 23.56
C ALA A 55 3.79 -40.65 22.10
N ARG A 56 3.37 -41.78 21.52
CA ARG A 56 3.69 -42.20 20.14
C ARG A 56 2.68 -41.72 19.09
N PHE A 57 1.46 -41.33 19.46
CA PHE A 57 0.42 -40.92 18.48
C PHE A 57 0.49 -39.44 18.06
N ALA A 58 1.10 -38.56 18.87
CA ALA A 58 1.18 -37.12 18.55
C ALA A 58 2.10 -36.80 17.35
N ARG A 59 3.05 -37.69 16.99
CA ARG A 59 3.96 -37.46 15.85
C ARG A 59 3.35 -37.79 14.49
N TYR A 60 2.31 -38.64 14.41
CA TYR A 60 1.73 -39.05 13.12
C TYR A 60 0.75 -38.01 12.55
N HIS A 61 -0.02 -37.33 13.42
CA HIS A 61 -0.97 -36.30 12.97
C HIS A 61 -0.28 -35.01 12.48
N LEU A 62 0.82 -34.59 13.11
CA LEU A 62 1.63 -33.45 12.63
C LEU A 62 2.30 -33.74 11.28
N ARG A 63 2.68 -35.00 11.03
CA ARG A 63 3.32 -35.40 9.76
C ARG A 63 2.30 -35.46 8.62
N MET A 64 1.09 -36.00 8.82
CA MET A 64 0.03 -36.07 7.79
C MET A 64 -0.51 -34.70 7.36
N GLY A 65 -0.65 -33.74 8.28
CA GLY A 65 -1.02 -32.35 7.93
C GLY A 65 0.01 -31.69 7.02
N MET A 66 1.30 -31.93 7.29
CA MET A 66 2.41 -31.43 6.48
C MET A 66 2.48 -32.07 5.08
N TRP A 67 2.11 -33.35 4.92
CA TRP A 67 2.01 -34.00 3.60
C TRP A 67 0.81 -33.49 2.79
N ARG A 68 -0.33 -33.25 3.43
CA ARG A 68 -1.51 -32.63 2.79
C ARG A 68 -1.24 -31.18 2.38
N ASP A 69 -0.52 -30.41 3.20
CA ASP A 69 -0.09 -29.05 2.86
C ASP A 69 0.90 -29.02 1.71
N ARG A 70 1.88 -29.94 1.70
CA ARG A 70 2.84 -30.06 0.60
C ARG A 70 2.17 -30.51 -0.70
N ALA A 71 1.25 -31.47 -0.65
CA ALA A 71 0.49 -31.91 -1.82
C ALA A 71 -0.40 -30.79 -2.37
N ARG A 72 -1.08 -30.03 -1.50
CA ARG A 72 -1.86 -28.84 -1.91
C ARG A 72 -0.98 -27.76 -2.54
N LYS A 73 0.16 -27.44 -1.94
CA LYS A 73 1.11 -26.46 -2.47
C LYS A 73 1.72 -26.92 -3.80
N ALA A 74 2.07 -28.20 -3.93
CA ALA A 74 2.58 -28.78 -5.17
C ALA A 74 1.53 -28.79 -6.29
N GLY A 75 0.27 -29.11 -5.96
CA GLY A 75 -0.84 -29.04 -6.91
C GLY A 75 -1.12 -27.61 -7.37
N ALA A 76 -1.09 -26.62 -6.46
CA ALA A 76 -1.23 -25.21 -6.81
C ALA A 76 -0.10 -24.73 -7.72
N PHE A 77 1.15 -25.09 -7.42
CA PHE A 77 2.31 -24.78 -8.25
C PHE A 77 2.21 -25.40 -9.66
N ALA A 78 1.80 -26.67 -9.76
CA ALA A 78 1.61 -27.32 -11.07
C ALA A 78 0.50 -26.66 -11.89
N ALA A 79 -0.61 -26.28 -11.25
CA ALA A 79 -1.70 -25.55 -11.90
C ALA A 79 -1.25 -24.17 -12.39
N GLU A 80 -0.47 -23.44 -11.58
CA GLU A 80 0.09 -22.14 -11.95
C GLU A 80 1.09 -22.28 -13.11
N ALA A 81 1.95 -23.30 -13.11
CA ALA A 81 2.88 -23.56 -14.20
C ALA A 81 2.17 -23.89 -15.53
N VAL A 82 1.08 -24.69 -15.49
CA VAL A 82 0.25 -24.97 -16.67
C VAL A 82 -0.47 -23.70 -17.13
N ALA A 83 -1.01 -22.92 -16.21
CA ALA A 83 -1.66 -21.64 -16.53
C ALA A 83 -0.67 -20.65 -17.17
N GLU A 84 0.54 -20.53 -16.66
CA GLU A 84 1.60 -19.69 -17.24
C GLU A 84 2.11 -20.21 -18.60
N THR A 85 1.96 -21.51 -18.87
CA THR A 85 2.29 -22.10 -20.19
C THR A 85 1.21 -21.77 -21.22
N LEU A 86 -0.07 -21.84 -20.83
CA LEU A 86 -1.21 -21.57 -21.72
C LEU A 86 -1.53 -20.08 -21.84
N TRP A 87 -1.28 -19.31 -20.78
CA TRP A 87 -1.62 -17.90 -20.62
C TRP A 87 -0.55 -17.20 -19.77
N PRO A 88 0.63 -16.92 -20.34
CA PRO A 88 1.74 -16.35 -19.58
C PRO A 88 1.35 -15.02 -18.97
N THR A 89 1.71 -14.80 -17.71
CA THR A 89 1.61 -13.49 -17.07
C THR A 89 2.50 -12.52 -17.84
N ARG A 90 1.91 -11.47 -18.41
CA ARG A 90 2.63 -10.48 -19.22
C ARG A 90 2.69 -9.13 -18.51
N CYS A 91 3.79 -8.42 -18.70
CA CYS A 91 3.97 -7.09 -18.14
C CYS A 91 2.91 -6.13 -18.67
N ALA A 92 2.25 -5.41 -17.76
CA ALA A 92 1.18 -4.45 -18.10
C ALA A 92 1.63 -3.33 -19.05
N LEU A 93 2.95 -3.08 -19.18
CA LEU A 93 3.52 -2.05 -20.06
C LEU A 93 4.14 -2.63 -21.33
N CYS A 94 5.16 -3.48 -21.20
CA CYS A 94 5.96 -3.97 -22.32
C CYS A 94 5.60 -5.37 -22.82
N ASP A 95 4.62 -6.03 -22.18
CA ASP A 95 4.07 -7.33 -22.63
C ASP A 95 5.06 -8.51 -22.61
N ILE A 96 6.24 -8.33 -21.99
CA ILE A 96 7.22 -9.39 -21.73
C ILE A 96 6.65 -10.36 -20.67
N PRO A 97 6.78 -11.68 -20.85
CA PRO A 97 6.29 -12.68 -19.89
C PRO A 97 7.08 -12.71 -18.57
N GLY A 98 6.43 -13.18 -17.51
CA GLY A 98 7.04 -13.54 -16.22
C GLY A 98 6.66 -12.66 -15.02
N ALA A 99 6.09 -11.46 -15.24
CA ALA A 99 5.60 -10.61 -14.16
C ALA A 99 4.54 -9.62 -14.64
N VAL A 100 3.58 -9.28 -13.77
CA VAL A 100 2.55 -8.27 -14.07
C VAL A 100 3.12 -6.86 -14.27
N LEU A 101 4.30 -6.59 -13.71
CA LEU A 101 5.14 -5.45 -14.06
C LEU A 101 6.60 -5.89 -13.95
N CYS A 102 7.32 -5.94 -15.07
CA CYS A 102 8.71 -6.37 -15.07
C CYS A 102 9.63 -5.34 -14.38
N SER A 103 10.79 -5.78 -13.90
CA SER A 103 11.75 -4.93 -13.17
C SER A 103 12.21 -3.72 -13.99
N ALA A 104 12.43 -3.89 -15.30
CA ALA A 104 12.83 -2.81 -16.21
C ALA A 104 11.76 -1.71 -16.27
N CYS A 105 10.52 -2.08 -16.60
CA CYS A 105 9.38 -1.14 -16.63
C CYS A 105 9.14 -0.49 -15.28
N ARG A 106 9.24 -1.27 -14.20
CA ARG A 106 9.08 -0.76 -12.83
C ARG A 106 10.14 0.29 -12.48
N SER A 107 11.41 0.05 -12.81
CA SER A 107 12.51 0.97 -12.51
C SER A 107 12.45 2.29 -13.28
N GLN A 108 11.75 2.31 -14.43
CA GLN A 108 11.63 3.46 -15.31
C GLN A 108 10.36 4.28 -15.07
N LEU A 109 9.54 3.90 -14.08
CA LEU A 109 8.37 4.69 -13.74
C LEU A 109 8.78 6.11 -13.31
N PRO A 110 7.96 7.12 -13.62
CA PRO A 110 8.25 8.52 -13.29
C PRO A 110 7.99 8.78 -11.80
N TYR A 111 8.83 8.20 -10.94
CA TYR A 111 8.73 8.33 -9.49
C TYR A 111 8.86 9.79 -9.05
N LEU A 112 8.02 10.18 -8.09
CA LEU A 112 8.11 11.51 -7.50
C LEU A 112 9.25 11.57 -6.50
N ASP A 113 10.09 12.60 -6.65
CA ASP A 113 11.08 12.95 -5.64
C ASP A 113 10.38 13.67 -4.49
N TRP A 114 10.28 12.99 -3.35
CA TRP A 114 9.63 13.50 -2.14
C TRP A 114 10.26 14.82 -1.66
N TRP A 115 11.56 15.05 -1.89
CA TRP A 115 12.25 16.27 -1.47
C TRP A 115 11.82 17.49 -2.31
N ARG A 116 11.36 17.25 -3.54
CA ARG A 116 10.85 18.29 -4.44
C ARG A 116 9.34 18.42 -4.38
N ALA A 117 8.66 17.43 -3.80
CA ALA A 117 7.21 17.41 -3.72
C ALA A 117 6.68 18.44 -2.69
N CYS A 118 5.45 18.90 -2.91
CA CYS A 118 4.74 19.71 -1.92
C CYS A 118 4.49 18.88 -0.65
N PRO A 119 4.88 19.34 0.55
CA PRO A 119 4.67 18.58 1.78
C PRO A 119 3.18 18.48 2.17
N ARG A 120 2.33 19.36 1.63
CA ARG A 120 0.87 19.35 1.87
C ARG A 120 0.14 18.43 0.90
N CYS A 121 0.16 18.74 -0.39
CA CYS A 121 -0.65 18.01 -1.38
C CYS A 121 0.11 16.94 -2.17
N GLY A 122 1.45 16.85 -2.06
CA GLY A 122 2.28 15.89 -2.78
C GLY A 122 2.65 16.28 -4.23
N SER A 123 2.39 17.53 -4.65
CA SER A 123 2.64 17.96 -6.04
C SER A 123 4.10 18.00 -6.39
N ALA A 124 4.46 17.49 -7.58
CA ALA A 124 5.80 17.62 -8.11
C ALA A 124 6.25 19.08 -8.09
N TYR A 125 7.51 19.32 -7.69
CA TYR A 125 8.14 20.64 -7.65
C TYR A 125 7.45 21.68 -6.75
N GLY A 126 6.57 21.24 -5.83
CA GLY A 126 5.79 22.12 -4.97
C GLY A 126 6.39 22.41 -3.59
N PHE A 127 7.66 22.05 -3.35
CA PHE A 127 8.31 22.22 -2.05
C PHE A 127 8.46 23.69 -1.62
N VAL A 128 8.85 24.59 -2.55
CA VAL A 128 9.01 26.03 -2.27
C VAL A 128 7.69 26.77 -2.44
N GLN A 129 7.04 26.59 -3.59
CA GLN A 129 5.75 27.17 -3.89
C GLN A 129 4.93 26.17 -4.70
N CYS A 130 3.82 25.73 -4.12
CA CYS A 130 2.94 24.78 -4.78
C CYS A 130 1.88 25.51 -5.60
N THR A 131 1.69 25.11 -6.86
CA THR A 131 0.62 25.61 -7.73
C THR A 131 -0.65 24.75 -7.68
N ALA A 132 -0.55 23.53 -7.16
CA ALA A 132 -1.66 22.57 -7.09
C ALA A 132 -2.53 22.71 -5.83
N CYS A 133 -2.02 23.34 -4.77
CA CYS A 133 -2.77 23.60 -3.54
C CYS A 133 -2.66 25.06 -3.07
N ASN A 134 -2.51 25.99 -4.01
CA ASN A 134 -2.63 27.42 -3.73
C ASN A 134 -4.11 27.83 -3.61
N PRO A 135 -4.42 29.04 -3.09
CA PRO A 135 -5.81 29.49 -2.92
C PRO A 135 -6.65 29.42 -4.20
N LEU A 136 -6.07 29.72 -5.37
CA LEU A 136 -6.78 29.65 -6.65
C LEU A 136 -7.14 28.21 -7.05
N ALA A 137 -6.23 27.26 -6.83
CA ALA A 137 -6.46 25.85 -7.10
C ALA A 137 -7.50 25.26 -6.14
N LEU A 138 -7.44 25.64 -4.86
CA LEU A 138 -8.41 25.21 -3.85
C LEU A 138 -9.81 25.79 -4.12
N ALA A 139 -9.90 27.05 -4.56
CA ALA A 139 -11.16 27.67 -4.95
C ALA A 139 -11.87 26.90 -6.10
N ARG A 140 -11.12 26.26 -7.01
CA ARG A 140 -11.70 25.42 -8.09
C ARG A 140 -12.38 24.15 -7.58
N ILE A 141 -12.03 23.70 -6.38
CA ILE A 141 -12.70 22.61 -5.66
C ILE A 141 -13.54 23.13 -4.49
N GLU A 142 -13.87 24.43 -4.52
CA GLU A 142 -14.69 25.17 -3.54
C GLU A 142 -14.13 25.11 -2.10
N ARG A 143 -12.81 25.04 -1.94
CA ARG A 143 -12.13 24.92 -0.65
C ARG A 143 -11.21 26.11 -0.41
N ASP A 144 -11.04 26.45 0.87
CA ASP A 144 -10.02 27.39 1.33
C ASP A 144 -8.75 26.66 1.79
N GLU A 145 -8.89 25.42 2.27
CA GLU A 145 -7.80 24.59 2.74
C GLU A 145 -7.99 23.10 2.43
N LEU A 146 -6.91 22.33 2.53
CA LEU A 146 -6.93 20.88 2.45
C LEU A 146 -7.24 20.31 3.84
N PRO A 147 -8.21 19.38 3.97
CA PRO A 147 -8.61 18.84 5.27
C PRO A 147 -7.60 17.85 5.85
N TYR A 148 -6.76 17.24 5.01
CA TYR A 148 -5.71 16.31 5.43
C TYR A 148 -4.39 17.05 5.70
N ALA A 149 -3.55 16.46 6.57
CA ALA A 149 -2.28 17.05 6.99
C ALA A 149 -1.20 16.98 5.89
N ALA A 150 -1.10 15.84 5.20
CA ALA A 150 -0.13 15.63 4.14
C ALA A 150 -0.64 14.59 3.13
N CYS A 151 -0.14 14.67 1.89
CA CYS A 151 -0.41 13.69 0.84
C CYS A 151 0.89 13.37 0.09
N THR A 152 1.08 12.10 -0.25
CA THR A 152 2.18 11.63 -1.10
C THR A 152 1.65 10.79 -2.24
N SER A 153 2.39 10.73 -3.35
CA SER A 153 2.06 9.90 -4.51
C SER A 153 3.33 9.22 -4.97
N SER A 154 3.23 7.98 -5.47
CA SER A 154 4.42 7.23 -5.90
C SER A 154 5.01 7.81 -7.19
N THR A 155 4.14 8.14 -8.15
CA THR A 155 4.55 8.55 -9.49
C THR A 155 3.77 9.76 -10.00
N VAL A 156 4.34 10.45 -10.98
CA VAL A 156 3.59 11.36 -11.86
C VAL A 156 2.65 10.53 -12.72
N PHE A 157 1.48 11.07 -13.03
CA PHE A 157 0.52 10.49 -13.95
C PHE A 157 0.96 10.75 -15.39
N THR A 158 1.27 9.67 -16.08
CA THR A 158 1.73 9.59 -17.47
C THR A 158 0.93 8.49 -18.17
N ASP A 159 1.15 8.29 -19.47
CA ASP A 159 0.48 7.22 -20.21
C ASP A 159 0.80 5.83 -19.64
N GLU A 160 2.03 5.60 -19.16
CA GLU A 160 2.46 4.35 -18.56
C GLU A 160 1.75 4.09 -17.23
N THR A 161 1.79 5.05 -16.31
CA THR A 161 1.17 4.90 -14.99
C THR A 161 -0.36 4.89 -15.10
N GLY A 162 -0.94 5.64 -16.04
CA GLY A 162 -2.34 5.57 -16.41
C GLY A 162 -2.73 4.22 -17.03
N ARG A 163 -1.86 3.58 -17.82
CA ARG A 163 -2.06 2.22 -18.31
C ARG A 163 -2.05 1.21 -17.16
N ILE A 164 -1.10 1.31 -16.23
CA ILE A 164 -1.07 0.45 -15.03
C ILE A 164 -2.38 0.59 -14.24
N ALA A 165 -2.81 1.82 -13.96
CA ALA A 165 -4.06 2.08 -13.24
C ALA A 165 -5.28 1.48 -13.96
N ARG A 166 -5.39 1.61 -15.29
CA ARG A 166 -6.48 1.01 -16.08
C ARG A 166 -6.42 -0.52 -16.11
N VAL A 167 -5.25 -1.12 -16.29
CA VAL A 167 -5.08 -2.58 -16.30
C VAL A 167 -5.47 -3.17 -14.95
N PHE A 168 -5.07 -2.51 -13.86
CA PHE A 168 -5.49 -2.86 -12.52
C PHE A 168 -7.00 -2.70 -12.32
N LYS A 169 -7.54 -1.50 -12.55
CA LYS A 169 -8.90 -1.09 -12.17
C LYS A 169 -9.99 -1.62 -13.10
N ASP A 170 -9.76 -1.56 -14.41
CA ASP A 170 -10.80 -1.78 -15.43
C ASP A 170 -10.60 -3.11 -16.18
N GLN A 171 -9.36 -3.56 -16.39
CA GLN A 171 -9.08 -4.89 -16.96
C GLN A 171 -9.02 -6.00 -15.90
N GLY A 172 -9.00 -5.63 -14.62
CA GLY A 172 -9.15 -6.57 -13.50
C GLY A 172 -7.89 -7.35 -13.14
N GLU A 173 -6.70 -6.92 -13.54
CA GLU A 173 -5.44 -7.54 -13.13
C GLU A 173 -5.09 -7.19 -11.69
N ARG A 174 -5.69 -7.93 -10.75
CA ARG A 174 -5.62 -7.69 -9.30
C ARG A 174 -4.22 -7.82 -8.72
N ARG A 175 -3.34 -8.60 -9.34
CA ARG A 175 -1.96 -8.80 -8.85
C ARG A 175 -1.12 -7.52 -8.94
N LEU A 176 -1.52 -6.55 -9.76
CA LEU A 176 -0.89 -5.23 -9.78
C LEU A 176 -1.03 -4.47 -8.45
N ALA A 177 -2.03 -4.79 -7.62
CA ALA A 177 -2.22 -4.15 -6.33
C ALA A 177 -0.97 -4.25 -5.44
N GLY A 178 -0.32 -5.42 -5.39
CA GLY A 178 0.91 -5.62 -4.61
C GLY A 178 2.08 -4.77 -5.13
N VAL A 179 2.22 -4.65 -6.45
CA VAL A 179 3.27 -3.82 -7.06
C VAL A 179 3.01 -2.33 -6.80
N MET A 180 1.76 -1.89 -6.95
CA MET A 180 1.36 -0.51 -6.68
C MET A 180 1.53 -0.18 -5.19
N ALA A 181 1.14 -1.08 -4.29
CA ALA A 181 1.30 -0.92 -2.85
C ALA A 181 2.77 -0.85 -2.42
N ASP A 182 3.67 -1.67 -2.98
CA ASP A 182 5.12 -1.57 -2.71
C ASP A 182 5.69 -0.24 -3.18
N CYS A 183 5.23 0.28 -4.34
CA CYS A 183 5.61 1.64 -4.77
C CYS A 183 5.10 2.72 -3.79
N MET A 184 3.85 2.60 -3.31
CA MET A 184 3.23 3.54 -2.37
C MET A 184 3.90 3.50 -1.00
N ALA A 185 4.22 2.30 -0.49
CA ALA A 185 4.91 2.13 0.78
C ALA A 185 6.25 2.88 0.80
N ARG A 186 6.98 2.90 -0.32
CA ARG A 186 8.25 3.61 -0.46
C ARG A 186 8.11 5.13 -0.57
N ALA A 187 6.93 5.61 -0.96
CA ALA A 187 6.63 7.04 -1.08
C ALA A 187 6.12 7.66 0.24
N ILE A 188 5.72 6.83 1.21
CA ILE A 188 5.30 7.25 2.54
C ILE A 188 6.54 7.59 3.37
N ALA A 189 6.55 8.76 4.01
CA ALA A 189 7.69 9.12 4.85
C ALA A 189 7.70 8.25 6.12
N PRO A 190 8.87 7.72 6.54
CA PRO A 190 8.97 6.77 7.65
C PRO A 190 8.48 7.29 9.02
N ASP A 191 8.42 8.61 9.17
CA ASP A 191 8.02 9.31 10.40
C ASP A 191 6.52 9.63 10.43
N TRP A 192 5.76 9.27 9.40
CA TRP A 192 4.32 9.49 9.39
C TRP A 192 3.65 8.68 10.51
N PRO A 193 2.92 9.34 11.42
CA PRO A 193 2.19 8.64 12.46
C PRO A 193 0.91 8.02 11.87
N ILE A 194 0.83 6.69 11.85
CA ILE A 194 -0.28 5.97 11.24
C ILE A 194 -0.78 4.87 12.20
N ASP A 195 -2.01 5.00 12.67
CA ASP A 195 -2.67 4.02 13.54
C ASP A 195 -3.46 2.99 12.71
N ALA A 196 -4.08 3.43 11.61
CA ALA A 196 -4.83 2.58 10.70
C ALA A 196 -4.83 3.10 9.26
N ILE A 197 -5.04 2.20 8.30
CA ILE A 197 -5.23 2.51 6.89
C ILE A 197 -6.72 2.53 6.58
N ALA A 198 -7.20 3.65 6.06
CA ALA A 198 -8.52 3.79 5.47
C ALA A 198 -8.39 3.84 3.94
N PHE A 199 -9.49 3.62 3.22
CA PHE A 199 -9.50 3.71 1.76
C PHE A 199 -10.77 4.39 1.27
N VAL A 200 -10.69 4.99 0.08
CA VAL A 200 -11.86 5.57 -0.60
C VAL A 200 -12.67 4.44 -1.23
N PRO A 201 -13.87 4.10 -0.72
CA PRO A 201 -14.62 2.97 -1.22
C PRO A 201 -15.19 3.25 -2.62
N ALA A 202 -15.11 2.25 -3.50
CA ALA A 202 -15.75 2.35 -4.81
C ALA A 202 -17.29 2.31 -4.69
N THR A 203 -17.97 2.97 -5.63
CA THR A 203 -19.45 2.90 -5.68
C THR A 203 -19.94 1.45 -5.86
N VAL A 204 -21.14 1.15 -5.35
CA VAL A 204 -21.77 -0.18 -5.49
C VAL A 204 -21.82 -0.63 -6.95
N ARG A 205 -22.13 0.29 -7.88
CA ARG A 205 -22.15 0.01 -9.33
C ARG A 205 -20.77 -0.39 -9.86
N ALA A 206 -19.72 0.32 -9.46
CA ALA A 206 -18.35 0.03 -9.89
C ALA A 206 -17.87 -1.33 -9.38
N VAL A 207 -18.16 -1.65 -8.11
CA VAL A 207 -17.83 -2.96 -7.53
C VAL A 207 -18.60 -4.09 -8.25
N ARG A 208 -19.89 -3.90 -8.54
CA ARG A 208 -20.68 -4.89 -9.31
C ARG A 208 -20.14 -5.13 -10.72
N HIS A 209 -19.70 -4.08 -11.39
CA HIS A 209 -19.12 -4.19 -12.74
C HIS A 209 -17.75 -4.88 -12.73
N ARG A 210 -16.87 -4.50 -11.78
CA ARG A 210 -15.47 -4.98 -11.73
C ARG A 210 -15.30 -6.30 -10.96
N GLY A 211 -16.24 -6.63 -10.08
CA GLY A 211 -16.18 -7.78 -9.18
C GLY A 211 -15.26 -7.61 -7.97
N PHE A 212 -14.69 -6.42 -7.75
CA PHE A 212 -13.87 -6.08 -6.58
C PHE A 212 -13.80 -4.57 -6.36
N ASP A 213 -13.33 -4.17 -5.18
CA ASP A 213 -13.04 -2.78 -4.83
C ASP A 213 -11.54 -2.53 -4.91
N HIS A 214 -11.11 -1.82 -5.94
CA HIS A 214 -9.70 -1.51 -6.22
C HIS A 214 -8.99 -0.80 -5.06
N ALA A 215 -9.62 0.18 -4.42
CA ALA A 215 -9.03 0.92 -3.31
C ALA A 215 -8.92 0.04 -2.05
N GLU A 216 -9.93 -0.80 -1.79
CA GLU A 216 -9.88 -1.78 -0.71
C GLU A 216 -8.74 -2.79 -0.90
N LEU A 217 -8.58 -3.31 -2.12
CA LEU A 217 -7.52 -4.26 -2.44
C LEU A 217 -6.14 -3.61 -2.29
N LEU A 218 -5.97 -2.39 -2.81
CA LEU A 218 -4.72 -1.64 -2.69
C LEU A 218 -4.36 -1.32 -1.23
N ALA A 219 -5.35 -0.95 -0.42
CA ALA A 219 -5.16 -0.68 1.01
C ALA A 219 -4.82 -1.94 1.81
N LYS A 220 -5.39 -3.10 1.45
CA LYS A 220 -5.03 -4.40 2.07
C LYS A 220 -3.60 -4.81 1.76
N GLU A 221 -3.13 -4.61 0.54
CA GLU A 221 -1.73 -4.84 0.18
C GLU A 221 -0.82 -3.88 0.95
N LEU A 222 -1.16 -2.59 0.99
CA LEU A 222 -0.38 -1.59 1.73
C LEU A 222 -0.33 -1.88 3.24
N SER A 223 -1.43 -2.38 3.82
CA SER A 223 -1.51 -2.85 5.20
C SER A 223 -0.48 -3.95 5.51
N GLN A 224 -0.27 -4.88 4.59
CA GLN A 224 0.76 -5.92 4.74
C GLN A 224 2.17 -5.34 4.67
N HIS A 225 2.42 -4.38 3.76
CA HIS A 225 3.71 -3.71 3.64
C HIS A 225 4.08 -2.88 4.88
N LEU A 226 3.11 -2.20 5.50
CA LEU A 226 3.34 -1.31 6.64
C LEU A 226 3.17 -2.00 8.00
N GLY A 227 2.55 -3.19 8.05
CA GLY A 227 2.19 -3.84 9.31
C GLY A 227 1.10 -3.08 10.08
N THR A 228 0.29 -2.29 9.39
CA THR A 228 -0.74 -1.40 9.95
C THR A 228 -2.13 -1.93 9.59
N PRO A 229 -3.13 -1.94 10.50
CA PRO A 229 -4.45 -2.49 10.19
C PRO A 229 -5.20 -1.69 9.12
N CYS A 230 -5.80 -2.38 8.15
CA CYS A 230 -6.74 -1.79 7.20
C CYS A 230 -8.18 -1.80 7.76
N MET A 231 -8.83 -0.64 7.80
CA MET A 231 -10.18 -0.45 8.32
C MET A 231 -11.12 0.12 7.25
N PRO A 232 -12.23 -0.55 6.90
CA PRO A 232 -13.23 -0.03 5.99
C PRO A 232 -14.12 1.00 6.71
N LEU A 233 -13.57 2.20 6.97
CA LEU A 233 -14.20 3.23 7.79
C LEU A 233 -15.31 4.00 7.06
N LEU A 234 -15.27 4.07 5.74
CA LEU A 234 -16.21 4.84 4.93
C LEU A 234 -17.26 3.92 4.29
N ASP A 235 -18.51 4.37 4.27
CA ASP A 235 -19.60 3.70 3.56
C ASP A 235 -19.45 3.88 2.04
N ARG A 236 -19.97 2.93 1.28
CA ARG A 236 -19.92 2.97 -0.19
C ARG A 236 -20.87 4.04 -0.72
N PRO A 237 -20.38 5.01 -1.51
CA PRO A 237 -21.24 6.00 -2.10
C PRO A 237 -22.27 5.34 -3.03
N LYS A 238 -23.54 5.70 -2.85
CA LYS A 238 -24.61 5.33 -3.78
C LYS A 238 -24.45 6.16 -5.05
N THR A 239 -24.49 5.51 -6.20
CA THR A 239 -24.39 6.20 -7.49
C THR A 239 -25.56 7.17 -7.65
N ARG A 240 -25.35 8.48 -7.52
CA ARG A 240 -26.27 9.49 -8.05
C ARG A 240 -25.80 9.84 -9.46
N ASP A 241 -26.76 9.89 -10.38
CA ASP A 241 -26.55 9.96 -11.83
C ASP A 241 -25.75 11.22 -12.22
N GLN A 242 -24.50 11.03 -12.69
CA GLN A 242 -23.54 12.13 -12.96
C GLN A 242 -23.69 12.75 -14.36
N ARG A 243 -24.76 12.41 -15.10
CA ARG A 243 -24.93 12.78 -16.51
C ARG A 243 -25.46 14.20 -16.76
N LYS A 244 -25.88 14.96 -15.74
CA LYS A 244 -26.48 16.30 -15.90
C LYS A 244 -25.93 17.42 -15.02
N LEU A 245 -24.87 17.18 -14.24
CA LEU A 245 -24.41 18.14 -13.23
C LEU A 245 -23.17 18.91 -13.69
N GLY A 246 -23.16 20.22 -13.47
CA GLY A 246 -22.01 21.11 -13.69
C GLY A 246 -20.82 20.76 -12.77
N SER A 247 -19.66 21.41 -12.97
CA SER A 247 -18.45 21.12 -12.18
C SER A 247 -18.64 21.40 -10.69
N ALA A 248 -19.31 22.51 -10.33
CA ALA A 248 -19.67 22.89 -8.96
C ALA A 248 -20.61 21.87 -8.30
N GLU A 249 -21.69 21.49 -8.98
CA GLU A 249 -22.63 20.48 -8.47
C GLU A 249 -21.98 19.11 -8.30
N ARG A 250 -21.00 18.75 -9.14
CA ARG A 250 -20.21 17.52 -8.94
C ARG A 250 -19.37 17.58 -7.68
N ILE A 251 -18.77 18.74 -7.35
CA ILE A 251 -17.99 18.94 -6.14
C ILE A 251 -18.89 18.87 -4.90
N ALA A 252 -20.03 19.58 -4.90
CA ALA A 252 -21.01 19.52 -3.81
C ALA A 252 -21.57 18.12 -3.58
N ASN A 253 -21.93 17.40 -4.65
CA ASN A 253 -22.40 16.01 -4.53
C ASN A 253 -21.30 15.05 -4.03
N LEU A 254 -20.03 15.31 -4.33
CA LEU A 254 -18.92 14.49 -3.84
C LEU A 254 -18.75 14.66 -2.32
N ARG A 255 -18.89 15.88 -1.80
CA ARG A 255 -18.81 16.19 -0.37
C ARG A 255 -19.86 15.45 0.45
N GLU A 256 -21.08 15.36 -0.05
CA GLU A 256 -22.16 14.63 0.65
C GLU A 256 -22.12 13.10 0.45
N SER A 257 -21.23 12.62 -0.42
CA SER A 257 -21.21 11.21 -0.83
C SER A 257 -20.49 10.28 0.14
N PHE A 258 -19.56 10.80 0.95
CA PHE A 258 -18.80 10.00 1.92
C PHE A 258 -19.34 10.18 3.32
N ARG A 259 -19.55 9.07 4.00
CA ARG A 259 -20.03 8.98 5.38
C ARG A 259 -19.32 7.82 6.07
N MET A 260 -19.30 7.82 7.40
CA MET A 260 -18.81 6.67 8.15
C MET A 260 -19.66 5.43 7.87
N ALA A 261 -19.00 4.29 7.71
CA ALA A 261 -19.65 2.99 7.64
C ALA A 261 -20.36 2.69 8.96
N PRO A 262 -21.57 2.08 8.92
CA PRO A 262 -22.33 1.77 10.13
C PRO A 262 -21.51 0.97 11.15
N GLY A 263 -21.50 1.42 12.41
CA GLY A 263 -20.79 0.75 13.51
C GLY A 263 -19.26 0.86 13.46
N LYS A 264 -18.70 1.74 12.62
CA LYS A 264 -17.27 2.08 12.60
C LYS A 264 -17.02 3.40 13.32
N SER A 265 -15.86 3.50 13.95
CA SER A 265 -15.37 4.72 14.59
C SER A 265 -13.99 5.07 14.06
N ALA A 266 -13.76 6.35 13.82
CA ALA A 266 -12.45 6.92 13.50
C ALA A 266 -11.84 7.67 14.70
N ASP A 267 -12.54 7.68 15.85
CA ASP A 267 -12.24 8.55 16.99
C ASP A 267 -10.80 8.38 17.50
N GLY A 268 -10.08 9.50 17.54
CA GLY A 268 -8.69 9.58 18.01
C GLY A 268 -7.64 8.93 17.08
N LEU A 269 -8.03 8.35 15.94
CA LEU A 269 -7.10 7.66 15.05
C LEU A 269 -6.38 8.62 14.10
N ARG A 270 -5.09 8.37 13.88
CA ARG A 270 -4.30 8.97 12.80
C ARG A 270 -4.34 8.04 11.60
N LEU A 271 -5.02 8.46 10.54
CA LEU A 271 -5.40 7.60 9.43
C LEU A 271 -4.55 7.87 8.19
N LEU A 272 -4.12 6.80 7.53
CA LEU A 272 -3.62 6.85 6.16
C LEU A 272 -4.74 6.50 5.18
N LEU A 273 -5.23 7.49 4.45
CA LEU A 273 -6.26 7.36 3.42
C LEU A 273 -5.64 6.98 2.05
N VAL A 274 -6.12 5.88 1.48
CA VAL A 274 -5.60 5.30 0.24
C VAL A 274 -6.56 5.52 -0.93
N ASP A 275 -6.02 5.93 -2.07
CA ASP A 275 -6.71 5.96 -3.37
C ASP A 275 -5.72 5.58 -4.51
N ASP A 276 -6.21 5.31 -5.73
CA ASP A 276 -5.35 4.94 -6.86
C ASP A 276 -4.69 6.16 -7.52
N VAL A 277 -5.48 7.19 -7.86
CA VAL A 277 -5.01 8.36 -8.62
C VAL A 277 -5.48 9.67 -8.00
N TYR A 278 -4.52 10.55 -7.70
CA TYR A 278 -4.79 11.93 -7.28
C TYR A 278 -4.95 12.81 -8.52
N THR A 279 -6.16 13.32 -8.77
CA THR A 279 -6.42 14.31 -9.83
C THR A 279 -6.54 15.71 -9.24
N THR A 280 -7.75 16.17 -8.98
CA THR A 280 -8.01 17.45 -8.28
C THR A 280 -7.91 17.32 -6.76
N GLY A 281 -7.90 16.09 -6.24
CA GLY A 281 -7.95 15.80 -4.82
C GLY A 281 -9.35 15.88 -4.20
N ALA A 282 -10.39 16.24 -4.97
CA ALA A 282 -11.74 16.41 -4.43
C ALA A 282 -12.25 15.15 -3.69
N THR A 283 -11.98 13.96 -4.23
CA THR A 283 -12.34 12.68 -3.61
C THR A 283 -11.66 12.46 -2.27
N LEU A 284 -10.33 12.67 -2.22
CA LEU A 284 -9.56 12.54 -0.99
C LEU A 284 -9.97 13.58 0.05
N CYS A 285 -10.24 14.83 -0.37
CA CYS A 285 -10.74 15.87 0.51
C CYS A 285 -12.08 15.46 1.14
N ALA A 286 -13.06 15.07 0.32
CA ALA A 286 -14.39 14.68 0.82
C ALA A 286 -14.34 13.45 1.74
N ALA A 287 -13.49 12.46 1.43
CA ALA A 287 -13.27 11.30 2.29
C ALA A 287 -12.57 11.68 3.60
N ALA A 288 -11.56 12.56 3.56
CA ALA A 288 -10.88 13.07 4.75
C ALA A 288 -11.82 13.89 5.64
N ASP A 289 -12.66 14.74 5.06
CA ASP A 289 -13.69 15.51 5.79
C ASP A 289 -14.63 14.58 6.57
N ALA A 290 -15.08 13.49 5.95
CA ALA A 290 -15.96 12.51 6.59
C ALA A 290 -15.28 11.79 7.77
N LEU A 291 -13.99 11.51 7.66
CA LEU A 291 -13.19 10.89 8.73
C LEU A 291 -12.94 11.87 9.88
N LEU A 292 -12.58 13.12 9.58
CA LEU A 292 -12.32 14.16 10.58
C LEU A 292 -13.61 14.57 11.30
N SER A 293 -14.73 14.65 10.58
CA SER A 293 -16.06 14.87 11.19
C SER A 293 -16.49 13.74 12.12
N ALA A 294 -15.86 12.57 12.00
CA ALA A 294 -16.02 11.42 12.89
C ALA A 294 -14.89 11.31 13.94
N SER A 295 -14.28 12.45 14.27
CA SER A 295 -13.26 12.61 15.31
C SER A 295 -11.93 11.90 15.05
N ALA A 296 -11.58 11.62 13.78
CA ALA A 296 -10.20 11.25 13.45
C ALA A 296 -9.23 12.33 13.93
N ALA A 297 -8.13 11.94 14.56
CA ALA A 297 -7.13 12.88 15.07
C ALA A 297 -6.35 13.55 13.93
N GLU A 298 -6.04 12.80 12.88
CA GLU A 298 -5.34 13.29 11.71
C GLU A 298 -5.64 12.39 10.50
N VAL A 299 -5.68 12.97 9.30
CA VAL A 299 -5.73 12.21 8.04
C VAL A 299 -4.51 12.59 7.21
N ARG A 300 -3.79 11.58 6.70
CA ARG A 300 -2.79 11.71 5.63
C ARG A 300 -3.21 10.87 4.45
N CYS A 301 -2.77 11.22 3.25
CA CYS A 301 -3.20 10.55 2.02
C CYS A 301 -2.03 9.92 1.28
N VAL A 302 -2.28 8.80 0.60
CA VAL A 302 -1.32 8.20 -0.33
C VAL A 302 -2.04 7.72 -1.59
N THR A 303 -1.43 7.99 -2.75
CA THR A 303 -1.89 7.47 -4.05
C THR A 303 -0.78 6.82 -4.85
N PHE A 304 -1.15 5.98 -5.82
CA PHE A 304 -0.17 5.43 -6.74
C PHE A 304 0.36 6.53 -7.68
N ALA A 305 -0.54 7.24 -8.36
CA ALA A 305 -0.17 8.29 -9.30
C ALA A 305 -0.85 9.63 -9.00
N ARG A 306 -0.33 10.72 -9.56
CA ARG A 306 -0.96 12.05 -9.50
C ARG A 306 -0.77 12.90 -10.75
N VAL A 307 -1.76 13.73 -11.06
CA VAL A 307 -1.68 14.76 -12.12
C VAL A 307 -0.94 15.99 -11.60
#